data_AF-A0A1E4M4I9-F1
#
_entry.id   AF-A0A1E4M4I9-F1
#
_cell.length_a   1.000
_cell.length_b   1.000
_cell.length_c   1.000
_cell.angle_alpha   90.00
_cell.angle_beta   90.00
_cell.angle_gamma   90.00
#
_symmetry.space_group_name_H-M   'P 1'
#
loop_
_entity.id
_entity.type
_entity.pdbx_description
1 polymer ?
#
loop_
_entity_poly.entity_id
_entity_poly.type
_entity_poly.pdbx_seq_one_letter_code
_entity_poly.pdbx_strand_id
1 'polypeptide(L)'
;MPTDSERIDALEHEVRRLTELVNVLARRTGLGQLEAAAAAEGGYPDVLAALDRGKLIEAIKLYRAHTNCGLKEAKDAVEALARARGI
;
A
#
# COMPACT_ATOMS: atom_id res chain seq x y z
N MET A 1 24.84 -20.93 6.27
CA MET A 1 24.20 -20.88 4.94
C MET A 1 22.72 -21.20 5.02
N PRO A 2 21.86 -20.53 5.82
CA PRO A 2 20.42 -20.79 5.72
C PRO A 2 19.99 -20.54 4.27
N THR A 3 19.26 -21.49 3.70
CA THR A 3 18.81 -21.43 2.30
C THR A 3 17.88 -20.24 2.09
N ASP A 4 17.80 -19.74 0.86
CA ASP A 4 16.89 -18.63 0.54
C ASP A 4 15.44 -18.93 0.95
N SER A 5 14.99 -20.19 0.85
CA SER A 5 13.67 -20.62 1.35
C SER A 5 13.53 -20.48 2.87
N GLU A 6 14.50 -20.95 3.66
CA GLU A 6 14.44 -20.84 5.13
C GLU A 6 14.46 -19.38 5.59
N ARG A 7 15.15 -18.51 4.85
CA ARG A 7 15.17 -17.05 5.11
C ARG A 7 13.83 -16.40 4.77
N ILE A 8 13.20 -16.80 3.66
CA ILE A 8 11.86 -16.33 3.28
C ILE A 8 10.85 -16.78 4.35
N ASP A 9 10.87 -18.05 4.75
CA ASP A 9 9.96 -18.58 5.77
C ASP A 9 10.12 -17.84 7.11
N ALA A 10 11.35 -17.59 7.54
CA ALA A 10 11.62 -16.85 8.78
C ALA A 10 11.11 -15.39 8.70
N LEU A 11 11.31 -14.74 7.55
CA LEU A 11 10.79 -13.39 7.30
C LEU A 11 9.27 -13.36 7.28
N GLU A 12 8.61 -14.34 6.67
CA GLU A 12 7.15 -14.44 6.64
C GLU A 12 6.55 -14.62 8.05
N HIS A 13 7.17 -15.45 8.88
CA HIS A 13 6.76 -15.62 10.27
C HIS A 13 6.92 -14.32 11.06
N GLU A 14 8.02 -13.60 10.83
CA GLU A 14 8.28 -12.36 11.55
C GLU A 14 7.36 -11.21 11.09
N VAL A 15 7.10 -11.09 9.79
CA VAL A 15 6.10 -10.14 9.27
C VAL A 15 4.72 -10.42 9.86
N ARG A 16 4.32 -11.70 9.98
CA ARG A 16 3.06 -12.07 10.62
C ARG A 16 3.01 -11.64 12.08
N ARG A 17 4.08 -11.92 12.84
CA ARG A 17 4.22 -11.50 14.25
C ARG A 17 4.14 -9.99 14.40
N LEU A 18 4.88 -9.25 13.58
CA LEU A 18 4.91 -7.78 13.61
C LEU A 18 3.53 -7.20 13.27
N THR A 19 2.84 -7.77 12.29
CA THR A 19 1.48 -7.36 11.93
C THR A 19 0.51 -7.54 13.09
N GLU A 20 0.58 -8.66 13.81
CA GLU A 20 -0.25 -8.89 15.00
C GLU A 20 0.06 -7.91 16.13
N LEU A 21 1.33 -7.65 16.41
CA LEU A 21 1.75 -6.70 17.44
C LEU A 21 1.31 -5.27 17.13
N VAL A 22 1.48 -4.83 15.88
CA VAL A 22 1.02 -3.51 15.41
C VAL A 22 -0.49 -3.40 15.56
N ASN A 23 -1.26 -4.42 15.15
CA ASN A 23 -2.72 -4.41 15.31
C ASN A 23 -3.16 -4.30 16.78
N VAL A 24 -2.48 -4.98 17.70
CA VAL A 24 -2.77 -4.88 19.14
C VAL A 24 -2.46 -3.48 19.67
N LEU A 25 -1.32 -2.90 19.28
CA LEU A 25 -0.93 -1.55 19.68
C LEU A 25 -1.87 -0.49 19.10
N ALA A 26 -2.26 -0.62 17.83
CA ALA A 26 -3.17 0.29 17.15
C ALA A 26 -4.55 0.33 17.83
N ARG A 27 -5.07 -0.82 18.25
CA ARG A 27 -6.33 -0.90 19.02
C ARG A 27 -6.23 -0.25 20.39
N ARG A 28 -5.11 -0.47 21.08
CA ARG A 28 -4.91 0.03 22.46
C ARG A 28 -4.67 1.54 22.54
N THR A 29 -4.05 2.10 21.50
CA THR A 29 -3.71 3.53 21.43
C THR A 29 -4.76 4.37 20.70
N GLY A 30 -5.78 3.73 20.09
CA GLY A 30 -6.75 4.41 19.23
C GLY A 30 -6.20 4.78 17.84
N LEU A 31 -4.92 4.47 17.56
CA LEU A 31 -4.30 4.67 16.25
C LEU A 31 -5.01 3.88 15.14
N GLY A 32 -5.75 2.81 15.45
CA GLY A 32 -6.53 2.07 14.44
C GLY A 32 -7.58 2.93 13.71
N GLN A 33 -8.09 3.99 14.34
CA GLN A 33 -8.98 4.97 13.67
C GLN A 33 -8.19 5.96 12.80
N LEU A 34 -6.96 6.32 13.21
CA LEU A 34 -6.03 7.13 12.44
C LEU A 34 -5.43 6.36 11.25
N GLU A 35 -5.20 5.05 11.39
CA GLU A 35 -4.78 4.15 10.31
C GLU A 35 -5.92 3.87 9.34
N ALA A 36 -7.17 3.74 9.79
CA ALA A 36 -8.32 3.66 8.88
C ALA A 36 -8.50 4.97 8.08
N ALA A 37 -8.30 6.12 8.73
CA ALA A 37 -8.26 7.42 8.07
C ALA A 37 -7.04 7.56 7.14
N ALA A 38 -5.86 7.08 7.54
CA ALA A 38 -4.63 7.09 6.73
C ALA A 38 -4.62 6.03 5.62
N ALA A 39 -5.41 4.96 5.73
CA ALA A 39 -5.66 3.99 4.68
C ALA A 39 -6.71 4.51 3.70
N ALA A 40 -7.69 5.29 4.19
CA ALA A 40 -8.55 6.12 3.35
C ALA A 40 -7.76 7.26 2.67
N GLU A 41 -6.75 7.79 3.34
CA GLU A 41 -5.71 8.69 2.84
C GLU A 41 -4.45 7.92 2.41
N GLY A 42 -4.60 6.67 1.97
CA GLY A 42 -3.55 5.84 1.34
C GLY A 42 -3.21 6.37 -0.05
N GLY A 43 -3.17 7.68 -0.17
CA GLY A 43 -3.12 8.45 -1.37
C GLY A 43 -1.79 9.13 -1.44
N TYR A 44 -0.92 8.62 -2.31
CA TYR A 44 0.11 9.45 -2.88
C TYR A 44 -0.59 10.68 -3.47
N PRO A 45 -0.46 11.88 -2.86
CA PRO A 45 -1.31 13.02 -3.20
C PRO A 45 -1.16 13.41 -4.67
N ASP A 46 0.04 13.19 -5.22
CA ASP A 46 0.35 13.43 -6.63
C ASP A 46 -0.34 12.40 -7.55
N VAL A 47 -0.42 11.13 -7.16
CA VAL A 47 -1.14 10.07 -7.90
C VAL A 47 -2.63 10.37 -7.91
N LEU A 48 -3.17 10.79 -6.75
CA LEU A 48 -4.58 11.15 -6.62
C LEU A 48 -4.92 12.39 -7.47
N ALA A 49 -4.10 13.44 -7.40
CA ALA A 49 -4.27 14.61 -8.23
C ALA A 49 -4.17 14.28 -9.73
N ALA A 50 -3.33 13.32 -10.11
CA ALA A 50 -3.27 12.83 -11.49
C ALA A 50 -4.53 12.04 -11.89
N LEU A 51 -5.09 11.23 -10.99
CA LEU A 51 -6.35 10.50 -11.19
C LEU A 51 -7.55 11.46 -11.34
N ASP A 52 -7.67 12.46 -10.46
CA ASP A 52 -8.75 13.46 -10.51
C ASP A 52 -8.71 14.28 -11.82
N ARG A 53 -7.52 14.45 -12.40
CA ARG A 53 -7.33 15.09 -13.72
C ARG A 53 -7.55 14.15 -14.92
N GLY A 54 -7.96 12.90 -14.69
CA GLY A 54 -8.13 11.88 -15.74
C GLY A 54 -6.81 11.40 -16.38
N LYS A 55 -5.66 11.65 -15.74
CA LYS A 55 -4.34 11.33 -16.28
C LYS A 55 -3.80 9.99 -15.75
N LEU A 56 -4.44 8.88 -16.14
CA LEU A 56 -4.07 7.53 -15.70
C LEU A 56 -2.59 7.17 -15.88
N ILE A 57 -1.98 7.54 -17.02
CA ILE A 57 -0.56 7.24 -17.28
C ILE A 57 0.37 7.99 -16.31
N GLU A 58 0.03 9.24 -15.98
CA GLU A 58 0.77 10.07 -15.02
C GLU A 58 0.65 9.48 -13.61
N ALA A 59 -0.57 9.07 -13.22
CA ALA A 59 -0.83 8.38 -11.96
C ALA A 59 -0.03 7.07 -11.83
N ILE A 60 0.01 6.23 -12.87
CA ILE A 60 0.80 4.98 -12.89
C ILE A 60 2.30 5.27 -12.76
N LYS A 61 2.82 6.31 -13.43
CA LYS A 61 4.24 6.69 -13.30
C LYS A 61 4.59 7.13 -11.88
N LEU A 62 3.76 7.99 -11.29
CA LEU A 62 3.93 8.47 -9.92
C LEU A 62 3.83 7.31 -8.93
N TYR A 63 2.84 6.43 -9.09
CA TYR A 63 2.67 5.26 -8.22
C TYR A 63 3.88 4.33 -8.26
N ARG A 64 4.46 4.10 -9.46
CA ARG A 64 5.70 3.35 -9.62
C ARG A 64 6.91 4.05 -9.01
N ALA A 65 7.00 5.37 -9.12
CA ALA A 65 8.08 6.13 -8.51
C ALA A 65 8.08 6.00 -6.98
N HIS A 66 6.90 5.93 -6.37
CA HIS A 66 6.78 5.77 -4.93
C HIS A 66 6.97 4.33 -4.44
N THR A 67 6.43 3.34 -5.17
CA THR A 67 6.40 1.93 -4.71
C THR A 67 7.47 1.05 -5.34
N ASN A 68 8.15 1.52 -6.40
CA ASN A 68 9.04 0.74 -7.25
C ASN A 68 8.43 -0.58 -7.77
N CYS A 69 7.10 -0.70 -7.78
CA CYS A 69 6.43 -1.91 -8.21
C CYS A 69 6.47 -2.09 -9.73
N GLY A 70 6.14 -3.30 -10.18
CA GLY A 70 6.00 -3.61 -11.60
C GLY A 70 4.91 -2.77 -12.28
N LEU A 71 4.98 -2.66 -13.61
CA LEU A 71 3.99 -1.89 -14.39
C LEU A 71 2.56 -2.44 -14.21
N LYS A 72 2.44 -3.76 -14.11
CA LYS A 72 1.16 -4.46 -13.89
C LYS A 72 0.57 -4.09 -12.53
N GLU A 73 1.36 -4.24 -11.47
CA GLU A 73 0.94 -3.92 -10.09
C GLU A 73 0.55 -2.45 -9.94
N ALA A 74 1.32 -1.55 -10.57
CA ALA A 74 1.00 -0.13 -10.55
C ALA A 74 -0.32 0.19 -11.24
N LYS A 75 -0.57 -0.46 -12.38
CA LYS A 75 -1.82 -0.30 -13.11
C LYS A 75 -3.00 -0.82 -12.28
N ASP A 76 -2.90 -2.03 -11.74
CA ASP A 76 -3.95 -2.64 -10.91
C ASP A 76 -4.28 -1.77 -9.69
N ALA A 77 -3.26 -1.22 -9.01
CA ALA A 77 -3.45 -0.33 -7.88
C ALA A 77 -4.10 1.00 -8.25
N VAL A 78 -3.64 1.65 -9.33
CA VAL A 78 -4.21 2.92 -9.81
C VAL A 78 -5.65 2.73 -10.31
N GLU A 79 -5.97 1.60 -10.96
CA GLU A 79 -7.34 1.27 -11.36
C GLU A 79 -8.25 0.98 -10.15
N ALA A 80 -7.74 0.31 -9.11
CA ALA A 80 -8.49 0.11 -7.88
C ALA A 80 -8.80 1.45 -7.19
N LEU A 81 -7.84 2.38 -7.17
CA LEU A 81 -8.02 3.74 -6.65
C LEU A 81 -9.04 4.55 -7.46
N ALA A 82 -9.02 4.44 -8.79
CA ALA A 82 -10.00 5.09 -9.67
C ALA A 82 -11.42 4.55 -9.41
N ARG A 83 -11.57 3.22 -9.36
CA ARG A 83 -12.85 2.55 -9.05
C ARG A 83 -13.42 2.95 -7.69
N ALA A 84 -12.56 3.04 -6.67
CA ALA A 84 -12.98 3.44 -5.32
C ALA A 84 -13.48 4.90 -5.27
N ARG A 85 -12.96 5.76 -6.15
CA ARG A 85 -13.37 7.18 -6.28
C ARG A 85 -14.50 7.41 -7.28
N GLY A 86 -14.88 6.41 -8.06
CA GLY A 86 -15.93 6.53 -9.08
C GLY A 86 -15.52 7.33 -10.31
N ILE A 87 -14.22 7.35 -10.62
CA ILE A 87 -13.64 7.99 -11.83
C ILE A 87 -13.23 6.93 -12.84
#